data_AF-A0A8J5ZRD6-F1
#
_entry.id   AF-A0A8J5ZRD6-F1
#
_cell.length_a   1.000
_cell.length_b   1.000
_cell.length_c   1.000
_cell.angle_alpha   90.00
_cell.angle_beta   90.00
_cell.angle_gamma   90.00
#
_symmetry.space_group_name_H-M   'P 1'
#
loop_
_entity.id
_entity.type
_entity.pdbx_description
1 polymer ?
#
loop_
_entity_poly.entity_id
_entity_poly.type
_entity_poly.pdbx_seq_one_letter_code
_entity_poly.pdbx_strand_id
1 'polypeptide(L)'
;TFVYSLFTRGRPFPIGFVFKGIVFCTGNGFLQGYSLIYCSEYPAEWYTDIRFGLGLFLFILGMGINIHSDYILHQLRKPGEVIYKIPQGGLFTYVSGANFLGEIVEWLGFALATWSLPAFAFAFFTLCFLGLRAFYHH
;
A
#
# COMPACT_ATOMS: atom_id res chain seq x y z
N THR A 1 -7.32 7.36 -1.23
CA THR A 1 -8.07 7.99 -2.35
C THR A 1 -8.08 9.50 -2.29
N PHE A 2 -8.71 10.15 -1.32
CA PHE A 2 -8.95 11.61 -1.34
C PHE A 2 -7.74 12.51 -1.11
N VAL A 3 -6.66 12.00 -0.51
CA VAL A 3 -5.44 12.81 -0.31
C VAL A 3 -4.48 12.58 -1.47
N TYR A 4 -3.88 11.40 -1.56
CA TYR A 4 -2.89 11.10 -2.59
C TYR A 4 -3.38 11.34 -4.03
N SER A 5 -4.59 10.89 -4.39
CA SER A 5 -5.07 11.00 -5.76
C SER A 5 -5.41 12.42 -6.19
N LEU A 6 -5.84 13.29 -5.26
CA LEU A 6 -6.16 14.68 -5.58
C LEU A 6 -4.91 15.55 -5.72
N PHE A 7 -3.85 15.20 -5.01
CA PHE A 7 -2.57 15.91 -5.06
C PHE A 7 -1.55 15.28 -6.01
N THR A 8 -1.89 14.21 -6.73
CA THR A 8 -0.93 13.54 -7.60
C THR A 8 -0.45 14.45 -8.73
N ARG A 9 0.87 14.60 -8.87
CA ARG A 9 1.53 15.36 -9.96
C ARG A 9 2.05 14.38 -11.01
N GLY A 10 1.12 13.57 -11.52
CA GLY A 10 1.36 12.49 -12.48
C GLY A 10 1.29 12.92 -13.95
N ARG A 11 1.60 11.97 -14.83
CA ARG A 11 1.36 12.09 -16.28
C ARG A 11 -0.06 11.62 -16.60
N PRO A 12 -0.65 11.99 -17.75
CA PRO A 12 -1.90 11.39 -18.21
C PRO A 12 -1.83 9.86 -18.17
N PHE A 13 -2.81 9.23 -17.54
CA PHE A 13 -2.83 7.79 -17.29
C PHE A 13 -3.79 7.09 -18.26
N PRO A 14 -3.42 5.96 -18.89
CA PRO A 14 -4.26 5.34 -19.91
C PRO A 14 -5.55 4.77 -19.31
N ILE A 15 -6.70 5.07 -19.94
CA ILE A 15 -8.03 4.73 -19.42
C ILE A 15 -8.28 3.23 -19.26
N GLY A 16 -7.67 2.40 -20.13
CA GLY A 16 -7.80 0.94 -20.03
C GLY A 16 -7.25 0.38 -18.72
N PHE A 17 -6.18 0.99 -18.18
CA PHE A 17 -5.64 0.60 -16.87
C PHE A 17 -6.51 1.13 -15.72
N VAL A 18 -7.17 2.28 -15.89
CA VAL A 18 -8.15 2.79 -14.90
C VAL A 18 -9.29 1.79 -14.72
N PHE A 19 -9.90 1.31 -15.82
CA PHE A 19 -10.99 0.34 -15.73
C PHE A 19 -10.57 -0.96 -15.04
N LYS A 20 -9.40 -1.50 -15.40
CA LYS A 20 -8.83 -2.68 -14.73
C LYS A 20 -8.60 -2.43 -13.23
N GLY A 21 -8.11 -1.24 -12.88
CA GLY A 21 -7.94 -0.82 -11.49
C GLY A 21 -9.26 -0.75 -10.73
N ILE A 22 -10.33 -0.21 -11.34
CA ILE A 22 -11.66 -0.17 -10.72
C ILE A 22 -12.18 -1.59 -10.46
N VAL A 23 -12.11 -2.48 -11.45
CA VAL A 23 -12.55 -3.87 -11.30
C VAL A 23 -11.77 -4.57 -10.19
N PHE A 24 -10.46 -4.41 -10.17
CA PHE A 24 -9.59 -4.97 -9.13
C PHE A 24 -9.96 -4.44 -7.74
N CYS A 25 -10.06 -3.11 -7.57
CA CYS A 25 -10.34 -2.48 -6.28
C CYS A 25 -11.74 -2.83 -5.76
N THR A 26 -12.74 -2.90 -6.64
CA THR A 26 -14.11 -3.32 -6.27
C THR A 26 -14.12 -4.78 -5.80
N GLY A 27 -13.50 -5.68 -6.57
CA GLY A 27 -13.43 -7.10 -6.22
C GLY A 27 -12.66 -7.35 -4.92
N ASN A 28 -11.48 -6.74 -4.77
CA ASN A 28 -10.67 -6.87 -3.56
C ASN A 28 -11.38 -6.27 -2.35
N GLY A 29 -11.94 -5.06 -2.48
CA GLY A 29 -12.68 -4.41 -1.40
C GLY A 29 -13.88 -5.23 -0.92
N PHE A 30 -14.65 -5.78 -1.86
CA PHE A 30 -15.75 -6.69 -1.54
C PHE A 30 -15.26 -7.97 -0.85
N LEU A 31 -14.21 -8.61 -1.37
CA LEU A 31 -13.68 -9.85 -0.81
C LEU A 31 -13.17 -9.66 0.62
N GLN A 32 -12.40 -8.60 0.89
CA GLN A 32 -11.91 -8.31 2.23
C GLN A 32 -13.06 -7.97 3.19
N GLY A 33 -14.00 -7.11 2.76
CA GLY A 33 -15.15 -6.73 3.58
C GLY A 33 -16.04 -7.93 3.91
N TYR A 34 -16.34 -8.76 2.92
CA TYR A 34 -17.14 -9.97 3.11
C TYR A 34 -16.46 -10.96 4.07
N SER A 35 -15.15 -11.20 3.86
CA SER A 35 -14.41 -12.13 4.71
C SER A 35 -14.33 -11.65 6.16
N LEU A 36 -14.13 -10.36 6.40
CA LEU A 36 -14.05 -9.80 7.75
C LEU A 36 -15.39 -9.81 8.49
N ILE A 37 -16.49 -9.53 7.79
CA ILE A 37 -17.82 -9.42 8.42
C ILE A 37 -18.46 -10.80 8.61
N TYR A 38 -18.34 -11.69 7.63
CA TYR A 38 -19.14 -12.93 7.59
C TYR A 38 -18.33 -14.21 7.79
N CYS A 39 -17.00 -14.20 7.59
CA CYS A 39 -16.19 -15.42 7.62
C CYS A 39 -15.14 -15.44 8.74
N SER A 40 -14.75 -14.28 9.27
CA SER A 40 -13.68 -14.19 10.25
C SER A 40 -14.24 -14.29 11.65
N GLU A 41 -13.89 -15.35 12.36
CA GLU A 41 -14.24 -15.55 13.77
C GLU A 41 -13.00 -15.27 14.62
N TYR A 42 -13.11 -14.27 15.51
CA TYR A 42 -12.02 -13.86 16.40
C TYR A 42 -12.33 -14.26 17.85
N PRO A 43 -11.35 -14.80 18.60
CA PRO A 43 -11.47 -14.96 20.04
C PRO A 43 -11.68 -13.63 20.76
N ALA A 44 -12.33 -13.63 21.93
CA ALA A 44 -12.56 -12.42 22.71
C ALA A 44 -11.25 -11.68 23.09
N GLU A 45 -10.15 -12.43 23.23
CA GLU A 45 -8.83 -11.92 23.61
C GLU A 45 -7.96 -11.49 22.41
N TRP A 46 -8.54 -11.41 21.20
CA TRP A 46 -7.78 -11.11 19.98
C TRP A 46 -6.99 -9.79 20.07
N TYR A 47 -7.53 -8.78 20.76
CA TYR A 47 -6.86 -7.49 20.94
C TYR A 47 -5.55 -7.57 21.74
N THR A 48 -5.40 -8.58 22.60
CA THR A 48 -4.17 -8.83 23.37
C THR A 48 -3.24 -9.83 22.70
N ASP A 49 -3.69 -10.47 21.63
CA ASP A 49 -2.87 -11.41 20.86
C ASP A 49 -1.71 -10.68 20.18
N ILE A 50 -0.53 -11.30 20.23
CA ILE A 50 0.69 -10.75 19.60
C ILE A 50 0.50 -10.51 18.10
N ARG A 51 -0.32 -11.33 17.42
CA ARG A 51 -0.61 -11.18 15.99
C ARG A 51 -1.34 -9.88 15.72
N PHE A 52 -2.36 -9.56 16.53
CA PHE A 52 -3.09 -8.32 16.39
C PHE A 52 -2.21 -7.11 16.72
N GLY A 53 -1.50 -7.14 17.85
CA GLY A 53 -0.63 -6.04 18.27
C GLY A 53 0.51 -5.76 17.30
N LEU A 54 1.24 -6.80 16.89
CA LEU A 54 2.32 -6.69 15.91
C LEU A 54 1.79 -6.32 14.53
N GLY A 55 0.67 -6.90 14.09
CA GLY A 55 0.04 -6.60 12.82
C GLY A 55 -0.39 -5.14 12.72
N LEU A 56 -1.03 -4.61 13.77
CA LEU A 56 -1.41 -3.20 13.84
C LEU A 56 -0.20 -2.27 13.84
N PHE A 57 0.85 -2.61 14.58
CA PHE A 57 2.10 -1.86 14.58
C PHE A 57 2.72 -1.80 13.18
N LEU A 58 2.83 -2.95 12.49
CA LEU A 58 3.35 -3.02 11.13
C LEU A 58 2.48 -2.25 10.14
N PHE A 59 1.16 -2.31 10.29
CA PHE A 59 0.22 -1.55 9.46
C PHE A 59 0.49 -0.05 9.56
N ILE A 60 0.54 0.50 10.77
CA ILE A 60 0.77 1.93 11.01
C ILE A 60 2.18 2.34 10.55
N LEU A 61 3.19 1.51 10.82
CA LEU A 61 4.56 1.75 10.38
C LEU A 61 4.66 1.82 8.85
N GLY A 62 4.09 0.83 8.16
CA GLY A 62 4.06 0.76 6.71
C GLY A 62 3.33 1.96 6.09
N MET A 63 2.15 2.29 6.62
CA MET A 63 1.36 3.44 6.18
C MET A 63 2.12 4.76 6.38
N GLY A 64 2.83 4.91 7.51
CA GLY A 64 3.69 6.08 7.79
C GLY A 64 4.82 6.22 6.78
N ILE A 65 5.53 5.11 6.48
CA ILE A 65 6.59 5.09 5.46
C ILE A 65 6.02 5.42 4.07
N ASN A 66 4.88 4.84 3.72
CA ASN A 66 4.21 5.04 2.44
C ASN A 66 3.86 6.52 2.23
N ILE A 67 3.10 7.12 3.16
CA ILE A 67 2.68 8.52 3.11
C ILE A 67 3.88 9.47 3.09
N HIS A 68 4.89 9.23 3.94
CA HIS A 68 6.08 10.06 3.98
C HIS A 68 6.85 10.03 2.66
N SER A 69 6.98 8.84 2.06
CA SER A 69 7.67 8.66 0.79
C SER A 69 6.90 9.30 -0.37
N ASP A 70 5.58 9.15 -0.41
CA ASP A 70 4.73 9.80 -1.41
C ASP A 70 4.75 11.32 -1.28
N TYR A 71 4.84 11.85 -0.05
CA TYR A 71 5.02 13.28 0.19
C TYR A 71 6.32 13.81 -0.41
N ILE A 72 7.44 13.10 -0.19
CA ILE A 72 8.73 13.45 -0.81
C ILE A 72 8.61 13.43 -2.34
N LEU A 73 8.04 12.36 -2.92
CA LEU A 73 7.86 12.24 -4.37
C LEU A 73 6.99 13.36 -4.95
N HIS A 74 5.95 13.76 -4.23
CA HIS A 74 5.09 14.87 -4.62
C HIS A 74 5.84 16.22 -4.64
N GLN A 75 6.73 16.45 -3.68
CA GLN A 75 7.54 17.68 -3.61
C GLN A 75 8.60 17.80 -4.72
N LEU A 76 9.01 16.69 -5.34
CA LEU A 76 10.01 16.71 -6.42
C LEU A 76 9.52 17.45 -7.67
N ARG A 77 8.21 17.49 -7.92
CA ARG A 77 7.63 18.08 -9.14
C ARG A 77 6.89 19.36 -8.83
N LYS A 78 7.12 20.42 -9.60
CA LYS A 78 6.22 21.57 -9.64
C LYS A 78 4.93 21.21 -10.39
N PRO A 79 3.80 21.91 -10.17
CA PRO A 79 2.58 21.69 -10.96
C PRO A 79 2.88 21.83 -12.46
N GLY A 80 2.50 20.84 -13.26
CA GLY A 80 2.76 20.80 -14.72
C GLY A 80 4.14 20.27 -15.14
N GLU A 81 5.05 19.98 -14.20
CA GLU A 81 6.38 19.45 -14.49
C GLU A 81 6.36 17.92 -14.68
N VAL A 82 6.99 17.44 -15.77
CA VAL A 82 6.97 16.01 -16.16
C VAL A 82 8.35 15.33 -15.99
N ILE A 83 9.35 16.11 -15.55
CA ILE A 83 10.75 15.69 -15.40
C ILE A 83 10.88 14.70 -14.24
N TYR A 84 11.70 13.66 -14.44
CA TYR A 84 12.08 12.74 -13.39
C TYR A 84 13.25 13.33 -12.59
N LYS A 85 13.15 13.30 -11.27
CA LYS A 85 14.22 13.74 -10.35
C LYS A 85 14.48 12.62 -9.36
N ILE A 86 15.74 12.48 -8.96
CA ILE A 86 16.14 11.47 -7.98
C ILE A 86 15.55 11.88 -6.62
N PRO A 87 14.73 11.02 -5.98
CA PRO A 87 14.23 11.29 -4.64
C PRO A 87 15.39 11.27 -3.64
N GLN A 88 15.43 12.27 -2.75
CA GLN A 88 16.39 12.31 -1.64
C GLN A 88 15.66 12.56 -0.32
N GLY A 89 16.18 11.98 0.76
CA GLY A 89 15.62 12.07 2.10
C GLY A 89 14.81 10.83 2.52
N GLY A 90 14.68 10.64 3.83
CA GLY A 90 13.96 9.51 4.41
C GLY A 90 14.53 8.16 3.96
N LEU A 91 13.63 7.19 3.74
CA LEU A 91 13.99 5.82 3.32
C LEU A 91 14.53 5.73 1.88
N PHE A 92 14.40 6.78 1.07
CA PHE A 92 14.99 6.80 -0.28
C PHE A 92 16.52 6.78 -0.28
N THR A 93 17.15 7.03 0.88
CA THR A 93 18.59 6.85 1.07
C THR A 93 19.03 5.38 1.06
N TYR A 94 18.09 4.44 1.29
CA TYR A 94 18.37 3.00 1.36
C TYR A 94 17.73 2.23 0.21
N VAL A 95 16.55 2.62 -0.26
CA VAL A 95 15.79 1.89 -1.28
C VAL A 95 15.18 2.83 -2.33
N SER A 96 15.22 2.44 -3.61
CA SER A 96 14.66 3.26 -4.71
C SER A 96 13.15 3.45 -4.63
N GLY A 97 12.42 2.45 -4.11
CA GLY A 97 10.96 2.44 -4.00
C GLY A 97 10.47 2.47 -2.55
N ALA A 98 10.84 3.50 -1.78
CA ALA A 98 10.50 3.59 -0.35
C ALA A 98 8.98 3.57 -0.08
N ASN A 99 8.16 4.15 -0.95
CA ASN A 99 6.71 4.09 -0.86
C ASN A 99 6.17 2.67 -1.07
N PHE A 100 6.71 1.94 -2.05
CA PHE A 100 6.35 0.54 -2.30
C PHE A 100 6.72 -0.36 -1.12
N LEU A 101 7.88 -0.13 -0.50
CA LEU A 101 8.27 -0.86 0.71
C LEU A 101 7.28 -0.61 1.84
N GLY A 102 6.88 0.66 2.06
CA GLY A 102 5.87 1.02 3.06
C GLY A 102 4.54 0.30 2.82
N GLU A 103 4.05 0.31 1.57
CA GLU A 103 2.79 -0.35 1.21
C GLU A 103 2.85 -1.87 1.41
N ILE A 104 3.97 -2.52 1.09
CA ILE A 104 4.16 -3.95 1.34
C ILE A 104 4.10 -4.25 2.84
N VAL A 105 4.80 -3.47 3.67
CA VAL A 105 4.80 -3.64 5.13
C VAL A 105 3.40 -3.39 5.71
N GLU A 106 2.68 -2.39 5.18
CA GLU A 106 1.31 -2.07 5.56
C GLU A 106 0.39 -3.27 5.36
N TRP A 107 0.37 -3.86 4.16
CA TRP A 107 -0.51 -4.99 3.85
C TRP A 107 -0.09 -6.30 4.54
N LEU A 108 1.20 -6.51 4.81
CA LEU A 108 1.66 -7.62 5.64
C LEU A 108 1.16 -7.47 7.09
N GLY A 109 1.22 -6.25 7.64
CA GLY A 109 0.64 -5.94 8.95
C GLY A 109 -0.86 -6.18 8.99
N PHE A 110 -1.59 -5.75 7.95
CA PHE A 110 -3.03 -6.01 7.81
C PHE A 110 -3.36 -7.50 7.76
N ALA A 111 -2.61 -8.28 6.99
CA ALA A 111 -2.79 -9.73 6.91
C ALA A 111 -2.53 -10.42 8.26
N LEU A 112 -1.52 -9.96 9.00
CA LEU A 112 -1.20 -10.48 10.32
C LEU A 112 -2.29 -10.12 11.35
N ALA A 113 -2.81 -8.89 11.32
CA ALA A 113 -3.84 -8.43 12.26
C ALA A 113 -5.22 -9.06 12.01
N THR A 114 -5.57 -9.25 10.74
CA THR A 114 -6.86 -9.86 10.34
C THR A 114 -6.80 -11.38 10.31
N TRP A 115 -5.60 -11.95 10.22
CA TRP A 115 -5.33 -13.39 10.16
C TRP A 115 -6.25 -14.14 9.18
N SER A 116 -6.55 -13.51 8.04
CA SER A 116 -7.49 -14.02 7.05
C SER A 116 -6.79 -14.39 5.74
N LEU A 117 -7.24 -15.46 5.10
CA LEU A 117 -6.68 -15.92 3.83
C LEU A 117 -6.76 -14.86 2.72
N PRO A 118 -7.87 -14.11 2.56
CA PRO A 118 -7.93 -13.04 1.56
C PRO A 118 -6.93 -11.91 1.83
N ALA A 119 -6.69 -11.55 3.09
CA ALA A 119 -5.71 -10.52 3.42
C ALA A 119 -4.28 -10.97 3.11
N PHE A 120 -3.94 -12.23 3.40
CA PHE A 120 -2.65 -12.81 3.00
C PHE A 120 -2.48 -12.86 1.47
N ALA A 121 -3.51 -13.26 0.73
CA ALA A 121 -3.48 -13.29 -0.72
C ALA A 121 -3.25 -11.88 -1.30
N PHE A 122 -3.90 -10.86 -0.73
CA PHE A 122 -3.71 -9.49 -1.16
C PHE A 122 -2.32 -8.94 -0.80
N ALA A 123 -1.81 -9.22 0.40
CA ALA A 123 -0.44 -8.85 0.78
C ALA A 123 0.61 -9.50 -0.15
N PHE A 124 0.42 -10.77 -0.51
CA PHE A 124 1.26 -11.45 -1.49
C PHE A 124 1.17 -10.82 -2.89
N PHE A 125 -0.05 -10.51 -3.36
CA PHE A 125 -0.25 -9.80 -4.62
C PHE A 125 0.48 -8.45 -4.63
N THR A 126 0.34 -7.66 -3.56
CA THR A 126 1.03 -6.38 -3.39
C THR A 126 2.54 -6.56 -3.44
N LEU A 127 3.09 -7.55 -2.73
CA LEU A 127 4.52 -7.86 -2.77
C LEU A 127 5.00 -8.18 -4.18
N CYS A 128 4.30 -9.05 -4.92
CA CYS A 128 4.68 -9.40 -6.28
C CYS A 128 4.59 -8.21 -7.23
N PHE A 129 3.49 -7.46 -7.18
CA PHE A 129 3.22 -6.36 -8.12
C PHE A 129 4.13 -5.15 -7.85
N LEU A 130 4.19 -4.71 -6.59
CA LEU A 130 5.01 -3.55 -6.19
C LEU A 130 6.49 -3.90 -6.10
N GLY A 131 6.85 -5.12 -5.70
CA GLY A 131 8.24 -5.57 -5.67
C GLY A 131 8.85 -5.60 -7.07
N LEU A 132 8.14 -6.15 -8.05
CA LEU A 132 8.58 -6.13 -9.45
C LEU A 132 8.68 -4.69 -9.98
N ARG A 133 7.72 -3.83 -9.63
CA ARG A 133 7.75 -2.41 -10.00
C ARG A 133 8.94 -1.69 -9.37
N ALA A 134 9.27 -1.96 -8.11
CA ALA A 134 10.42 -1.39 -7.42
C ALA A 134 11.73 -1.79 -8.12
N PHE A 135 11.83 -3.06 -8.57
CA PHE A 135 12.99 -3.53 -9.33
C PHE A 135 13.17 -2.78 -10.65
N TYR A 136 12.09 -2.53 -11.41
CA TYR A 136 12.18 -1.73 -12.64
C TYR A 136 12.52 -0.25 -12.41
N HIS A 137 12.39 0.25 -11.18
CA HIS A 137 12.73 1.61 -10.79
C HIS A 137 14.13 1.73 -10.15
N HIS A 138 14.83 0.62 -9.94
CA HIS A 138 16.22 0.58 -9.47
C HIS A 138 17.18 0.59 -10.66
#